data_AF-A0A9D1KPB8-F1
#
_entry.id   AF-A0A9D1KPB8-F1
#
_cell.length_a   1.000
_cell.length_b   1.000
_cell.length_c   1.000
_cell.angle_alpha   90.00
_cell.angle_beta   90.00
_cell.angle_gamma   90.00
#
_symmetry.space_group_name_H-M   'P 1'
#
loop_
_entity.id
_entity.type
_entity.pdbx_description
1 polymer ?
#
loop_
_entity_poly.entity_id
_entity_poly.type
_entity_poly.pdbx_seq_one_letter_code
_entity_poly.pdbx_strand_id
1 'polypeptide(L)'
;MDGVDPIGRWLGENVEFLIVPFVDKDGVEAGDQGKNRAPHDHNRDYGPTGGRYASVRAIRDLVRDPRTGRIDMAIDLHDPWMFGPDHESISLVGGPDAAIWTEVERFAAQLERSSVGPLPYRSSANTPYGTSWNTDANCPAPLQSNNGFLDTVPQVAMHLTLEFPYASADDHEVTAETSRLFGADLAQAIHDHLRSTPGSEPRP
;
A
#
# COMPACT_ATOMS: atom_id res chain seq x y z
N MET A 1 6.57 2.67 -34.12
CA MET A 1 5.49 2.51 -33.13
C MET A 1 6.09 3.04 -31.86
N ASP A 2 6.06 4.36 -31.70
CA ASP A 2 6.91 5.05 -30.72
C ASP A 2 6.00 5.75 -29.70
N GLY A 3 4.96 5.03 -29.26
CA GLY A 3 3.91 5.52 -28.37
C GLY A 3 4.29 5.28 -26.92
N VAL A 4 5.03 6.21 -26.33
CA VAL A 4 5.24 6.22 -24.87
C VAL A 4 3.93 6.65 -24.23
N ASP A 5 3.42 5.85 -23.30
CA ASP A 5 2.29 6.20 -22.44
C ASP A 5 2.57 7.55 -21.73
N PRO A 6 1.76 8.61 -21.95
CA PRO A 6 1.99 9.91 -21.34
C PRO A 6 2.06 9.87 -19.80
N ILE A 7 1.31 8.97 -19.16
CA ILE A 7 1.29 8.81 -17.71
C ILE A 7 2.61 8.21 -17.25
N GLY A 8 3.00 7.06 -17.80
CA GLY A 8 4.27 6.41 -17.52
C GLY A 8 5.47 7.33 -17.79
N ARG A 9 5.41 8.16 -18.84
CA ARG A 9 6.43 9.18 -19.11
C ARG A 9 6.50 10.22 -17.99
N TRP A 10 5.38 10.81 -17.62
CA TRP A 10 5.36 11.82 -16.56
C TRP A 10 5.87 11.25 -15.24
N LEU A 11 5.41 10.06 -14.86
CA LEU A 11 5.87 9.36 -13.66
C LEU A 11 7.39 9.12 -13.71
N GLY A 12 7.92 8.62 -14.84
CA GLY A 12 9.36 8.39 -14.99
C GLY A 12 10.22 9.66 -15.01
N GLU A 13 9.64 10.81 -15.35
CA GLU A 13 10.33 12.11 -15.37
C GLU A 13 10.21 12.88 -14.03
N ASN A 14 9.20 12.60 -13.21
CA ASN A 14 8.85 13.43 -12.04
C ASN A 14 8.78 12.66 -10.71
N VAL A 15 8.82 11.33 -10.72
CA VAL A 15 8.63 10.51 -9.52
C VAL A 15 9.80 9.54 -9.38
N GLU A 16 10.41 9.54 -8.19
CA GLU A 16 11.32 8.47 -7.79
C GLU A 16 10.53 7.33 -7.17
N PHE A 17 10.70 6.12 -7.70
CA PHE A 17 10.05 4.93 -7.17
C PHE A 17 11.06 4.10 -6.37
N LEU A 18 10.70 3.83 -5.12
CA LEU A 18 11.35 2.81 -4.31
C LEU A 18 10.42 1.61 -4.17
N ILE A 19 10.79 0.50 -4.78
CA ILE A 19 9.94 -0.70 -4.86
C ILE A 19 10.67 -1.88 -4.22
N VAL A 20 9.99 -2.54 -3.28
CA VAL A 20 10.41 -3.82 -2.69
C VAL A 20 9.43 -4.90 -3.17
N PRO A 21 9.76 -5.66 -4.24
CA PRO A 21 8.81 -6.60 -4.83
C PRO A 21 8.41 -7.75 -3.90
N PHE A 22 9.31 -8.15 -3.01
CA PHE A 22 9.09 -9.23 -2.04
C PHE A 22 9.65 -8.84 -0.68
N VAL A 23 8.77 -8.62 0.29
CA VAL A 23 9.14 -8.38 1.70
C VAL A 23 9.49 -9.72 2.39
N ASP A 24 8.72 -10.78 2.14
CA ASP A 24 8.95 -12.13 2.65
C ASP A 24 9.38 -13.09 1.52
N LYS A 25 10.57 -12.84 0.95
CA LYS A 25 11.11 -13.68 -0.13
C LYS A 25 11.21 -15.16 0.29
N ASP A 26 11.70 -15.41 1.50
CA ASP A 26 11.91 -16.76 2.02
C ASP A 26 10.58 -17.50 2.21
N GLY A 27 9.54 -16.81 2.71
CA GLY A 27 8.19 -17.36 2.84
C GLY A 27 7.58 -17.69 1.48
N VAL A 28 7.73 -16.81 0.48
CA VAL A 28 7.27 -17.08 -0.89
C VAL A 28 7.91 -18.36 -1.45
N GLU A 29 9.22 -18.53 -1.29
CA GLU A 29 9.92 -19.73 -1.76
C GLU A 29 9.50 -21.00 -1.01
N ALA A 30 9.08 -20.87 0.26
CA ALA A 30 8.56 -21.97 1.06
C ALA A 30 7.06 -22.29 0.80
N GLY A 31 6.36 -21.45 0.04
CA GLY A 31 4.90 -21.55 -0.13
C GLY A 31 4.12 -21.12 1.12
N ASP A 32 4.72 -20.27 1.97
CA ASP A 32 4.06 -19.68 3.13
C ASP A 32 3.02 -18.65 2.67
N GLN A 33 1.84 -18.66 3.29
CA GLN A 33 0.81 -17.63 3.05
C GLN A 33 1.21 -16.26 3.65
N GLY A 34 2.18 -16.24 4.57
CA GLY A 34 2.75 -15.02 5.14
C GLY A 34 2.00 -14.45 6.35
N LYS A 35 0.68 -14.57 6.44
CA LYS A 35 -0.15 -14.06 7.56
C LYS A 35 -0.08 -15.00 8.76
N ASN A 36 -0.07 -14.44 9.97
CA ASN A 36 -0.05 -15.21 11.24
C ASN A 36 1.13 -16.18 11.36
N ARG A 37 2.26 -15.89 10.70
CA ARG A 37 3.51 -16.65 10.85
C ARG A 37 3.98 -16.62 12.30
N ALA A 38 4.55 -17.71 12.81
CA ALA A 38 5.12 -17.73 14.16
C ALA A 38 6.54 -17.11 14.19
N PRO A 39 6.90 -16.31 15.22
CA PRO A 39 6.06 -15.88 16.34
C PRO A 39 5.07 -14.75 15.97
N HIS A 40 5.35 -14.02 14.89
CA HIS A 40 4.47 -13.04 14.26
C HIS A 40 4.91 -12.80 12.80
N ASP A 41 4.02 -12.34 11.93
CA ASP A 41 4.33 -12.05 10.53
C ASP A 41 5.09 -10.74 10.31
N HIS A 42 5.54 -10.52 9.07
CA HIS A 42 6.33 -9.34 8.68
C HIS A 42 5.60 -8.02 8.98
N ASN A 43 4.28 -7.98 8.79
CA ASN A 43 3.46 -6.80 9.06
C ASN A 43 3.07 -6.69 10.55
N ARG A 44 3.78 -7.38 11.45
CA ARG A 44 3.74 -7.18 12.90
C ARG A 44 5.12 -6.87 13.49
N ASP A 45 6.15 -6.87 12.65
CA ASP A 45 7.55 -6.84 13.07
C ASP A 45 8.17 -5.43 13.08
N TYR A 46 7.37 -4.39 12.84
CA TYR A 46 7.86 -3.01 12.79
C TYR A 46 8.06 -2.36 14.17
N GLY A 47 7.77 -3.09 15.25
CA GLY A 47 7.81 -2.63 16.63
C GLY A 47 9.20 -2.19 17.12
N PRO A 48 9.32 -1.74 18.38
CA PRO A 48 10.53 -1.12 18.91
C PRO A 48 11.70 -2.11 19.10
N THR A 49 11.48 -3.41 19.00
CA THR A 49 12.47 -4.47 19.24
C THR A 49 13.50 -4.64 18.11
N GLY A 50 13.48 -3.75 17.11
CA GLY A 50 14.42 -3.77 15.99
C GLY A 50 14.08 -4.73 14.87
N GLY A 51 12.98 -5.51 14.96
CA GLY A 51 12.50 -6.40 13.90
C GLY A 51 13.29 -7.70 13.75
N ARG A 52 12.59 -8.83 13.74
CA ARG A 52 13.09 -10.19 13.46
C ARG A 52 13.55 -10.34 12.01
N TYR A 53 12.83 -9.77 11.06
CA TYR A 53 13.06 -9.98 9.63
C TYR A 53 14.04 -8.97 9.04
N ALA A 54 14.98 -9.45 8.22
CA ALA A 54 16.01 -8.59 7.62
C ALA A 54 15.42 -7.54 6.68
N SER A 55 14.38 -7.90 5.92
CA SER A 55 13.64 -7.00 5.05
C SER A 55 12.96 -5.87 5.83
N VAL A 56 12.28 -6.19 6.94
CA VAL A 56 11.64 -5.20 7.82
C VAL A 56 12.67 -4.23 8.40
N ARG A 57 13.83 -4.74 8.84
CA ARG A 57 14.94 -3.87 9.28
C ARG A 57 15.41 -2.92 8.20
N ALA A 58 15.69 -3.44 7.01
CA ALA A 58 16.17 -2.65 5.89
C ALA A 58 15.16 -1.57 5.47
N ILE A 59 13.87 -1.90 5.41
CA ILE A 59 12.80 -0.95 5.09
C ILE A 59 12.74 0.16 6.15
N ARG A 60 12.81 -0.19 7.43
CA ARG A 60 12.79 0.80 8.52
C ARG A 60 13.98 1.75 8.46
N ASP A 61 15.17 1.21 8.25
CA ASP A 61 16.40 2.00 8.17
C ASP A 61 16.35 2.96 6.97
N LEU A 62 15.90 2.46 5.82
CA LEU A 62 15.72 3.24 4.60
C LEU A 62 14.69 4.37 4.79
N VAL A 63 13.51 4.07 5.32
CA VAL A 63 12.43 5.05 5.49
C VAL A 63 12.80 6.11 6.54
N ARG A 64 13.61 5.76 7.55
CA ARG A 64 14.11 6.71 8.56
C ARG A 64 15.36 7.47 8.14
N ASP A 65 16.04 7.06 7.07
CA ASP A 65 17.26 7.72 6.62
C ASP A 65 16.92 9.15 6.17
N PRO A 66 17.51 10.19 6.80
CA PRO A 66 17.27 11.56 6.38
C PRO A 66 17.62 11.83 4.91
N ARG A 67 18.48 11.01 4.30
CA ARG A 67 18.87 11.10 2.89
C ARG A 67 17.77 10.61 1.94
N THR A 68 16.83 9.79 2.41
CA THR A 68 15.63 9.40 1.64
C THR A 68 14.74 10.62 1.38
N GLY A 69 14.87 11.66 2.21
CA GLY A 69 14.11 12.89 2.03
C GLY A 69 12.62 12.68 2.32
N ARG A 70 11.78 13.50 1.68
CA ARG A 70 10.32 13.41 1.83
C ARG A 70 9.79 12.22 1.02
N ILE A 71 8.89 11.45 1.61
CA ILE A 71 8.15 10.38 0.96
C ILE A 71 6.72 10.89 0.75
N ASP A 72 6.37 11.22 -0.48
CA ASP A 72 5.03 11.71 -0.82
C ASP A 72 3.93 10.67 -0.56
N MET A 73 4.24 9.39 -0.81
CA MET A 73 3.30 8.29 -0.67
C MET A 73 4.05 6.98 -0.38
N ALA A 74 3.55 6.19 0.57
CA ALA A 74 3.96 4.82 0.80
C ALA A 74 2.75 3.87 0.69
N ILE A 75 2.85 2.86 -0.18
CA ILE A 75 1.77 1.89 -0.41
C ILE A 75 2.28 0.51 0.00
N ASP A 76 1.64 -0.09 0.99
CA ASP A 76 1.89 -1.47 1.42
C ASP A 76 0.93 -2.41 0.68
N LEU A 77 1.42 -3.20 -0.27
CA LEU A 77 0.61 -4.09 -1.08
C LEU A 77 0.40 -5.42 -0.36
N HIS A 78 -0.85 -5.75 -0.08
CA HIS A 78 -1.25 -6.91 0.66
C HIS A 78 -2.28 -7.75 -0.10
N ASP A 79 -2.37 -9.03 0.27
CA ASP A 79 -3.57 -9.81 0.10
C ASP A 79 -4.32 -9.85 1.44
N PRO A 80 -5.66 -9.75 1.44
CA PRO A 80 -6.44 -9.75 2.67
C PRO A 80 -6.45 -11.15 3.30
N TRP A 81 -7.61 -11.77 3.44
CA TRP A 81 -7.70 -13.19 3.80
C TRP A 81 -8.08 -13.97 2.54
N MET A 82 -7.96 -15.29 2.59
CA MET A 82 -8.09 -16.13 1.41
C MET A 82 -9.43 -16.00 0.67
N PHE A 83 -10.54 -15.77 1.39
CA PHE A 83 -11.90 -15.62 0.84
C PHE A 83 -12.87 -15.10 1.91
N GLY A 84 -14.03 -14.60 1.47
CA GLY A 84 -15.11 -14.10 2.32
C GLY A 84 -15.52 -12.66 1.97
N PRO A 85 -16.68 -12.18 2.46
CA PRO A 85 -17.27 -10.91 2.03
C PRO A 85 -16.35 -9.69 2.16
N ASP A 86 -15.51 -9.64 3.20
CA ASP A 86 -14.57 -8.53 3.46
C ASP A 86 -13.19 -8.73 2.79
N HIS A 87 -13.06 -9.75 1.94
CA HIS A 87 -11.78 -10.20 1.38
C HIS A 87 -11.82 -10.37 -0.15
N GLU A 88 -12.98 -10.13 -0.75
CA GLU A 88 -13.23 -10.29 -2.18
C GLU A 88 -13.45 -8.93 -2.87
N SER A 89 -13.04 -7.82 -2.23
CA SER A 89 -13.02 -6.49 -2.82
C SER A 89 -11.63 -5.88 -2.64
N ILE A 90 -11.17 -5.13 -3.64
CA ILE A 90 -9.96 -4.32 -3.50
C ILE A 90 -10.28 -3.18 -2.53
N SER A 91 -9.46 -3.01 -1.49
CA SER A 91 -9.72 -2.00 -0.46
C SER A 91 -8.45 -1.29 0.00
N LEU A 92 -8.62 -0.04 0.42
CA LEU A 92 -7.58 0.72 1.10
C LEU A 92 -7.86 0.68 2.61
N VAL A 93 -6.80 0.47 3.38
CA VAL A 93 -6.84 0.39 4.84
C VAL A 93 -5.93 1.48 5.41
N GLY A 94 -6.53 2.34 6.24
CA GLY A 94 -5.86 3.50 6.82
C GLY A 94 -5.35 3.28 8.24
N GLY A 95 -4.45 4.16 8.66
CA GLY A 95 -4.02 4.29 10.06
C GLY A 95 -4.95 5.19 10.91
N PRO A 96 -4.65 5.34 12.21
CA PRO A 96 -5.43 6.17 13.13
C PRO A 96 -5.33 7.69 12.89
N ASP A 97 -4.36 8.16 12.11
CA ASP A 97 -4.22 9.59 11.82
C ASP A 97 -5.31 10.06 10.83
N ALA A 98 -6.22 10.89 11.32
CA ALA A 98 -7.35 11.39 10.53
C ALA A 98 -6.95 12.31 9.36
N ALA A 99 -5.82 13.02 9.46
CA ALA A 99 -5.32 13.86 8.38
C ALA A 99 -4.77 12.99 7.24
N ILE A 100 -4.00 11.96 7.58
CA ILE A 100 -3.53 10.96 6.59
C ILE A 100 -4.74 10.26 5.97
N TRP A 101 -5.73 9.86 6.77
CA TRP A 101 -6.95 9.22 6.25
C TRP A 101 -7.72 10.11 5.26
N THR A 102 -7.81 11.41 5.53
CA THR A 102 -8.44 12.37 4.60
C THR A 102 -7.73 12.39 3.24
N GLU A 103 -6.39 12.29 3.21
CA GLU A 103 -5.64 12.20 1.96
C GLU A 103 -5.81 10.83 1.28
N VAL A 104 -5.90 9.74 2.05
CA VAL A 104 -6.23 8.40 1.55
C VAL A 104 -7.62 8.39 0.88
N GLU A 105 -8.62 9.06 1.45
CA GLU A 105 -9.96 9.17 0.85
C GLU A 105 -9.96 9.97 -0.46
N ARG A 106 -9.11 11.01 -0.57
CA ARG A 106 -8.93 11.73 -1.84
C ARG A 106 -8.31 10.85 -2.92
N PHE A 107 -7.28 10.12 -2.55
CA PHE A 107 -6.64 9.13 -3.42
C PHE A 107 -7.62 8.01 -3.82
N ALA A 108 -8.41 7.50 -2.87
CA ALA A 108 -9.45 6.51 -3.12
C ALA A 108 -10.43 7.01 -4.19
N ALA A 109 -10.90 8.26 -4.06
CA ALA A 109 -11.80 8.84 -5.06
C ALA A 109 -11.13 8.97 -6.45
N GLN A 110 -9.82 9.22 -6.51
CA GLN A 110 -9.05 9.23 -7.77
C GLN A 110 -8.94 7.83 -8.36
N LEU A 111 -8.58 6.84 -7.54
CA LEU A 111 -8.48 5.43 -7.94
C LEU A 111 -9.80 4.89 -8.44
N GLU A 112 -10.92 5.18 -7.77
CA GLU A 112 -12.25 4.76 -8.23
C GLU A 112 -12.64 5.36 -9.57
N ARG A 113 -12.19 6.59 -9.87
CA ARG A 113 -12.41 7.20 -11.19
C ARG A 113 -11.48 6.65 -12.27
N SER A 114 -10.25 6.28 -11.92
CA SER A 114 -9.27 5.74 -12.87
C SER A 114 -9.40 4.24 -13.09
N SER A 115 -10.11 3.52 -12.22
CA SER A 115 -10.35 2.07 -12.31
C SER A 115 -11.30 1.72 -13.45
N VAL A 116 -10.74 1.66 -14.65
CA VAL A 116 -11.44 1.29 -15.90
C VAL A 116 -11.06 -0.11 -16.38
N GLY A 117 -10.09 -0.73 -15.73
CA GLY A 117 -9.67 -2.10 -15.98
C GLY A 117 -10.70 -3.15 -15.56
N PRO A 118 -10.35 -4.43 -15.72
CA PRO A 118 -11.25 -5.54 -15.46
C PRO A 118 -11.53 -5.80 -13.97
N LEU A 119 -10.72 -5.22 -13.07
CA LEU A 119 -10.90 -5.36 -11.62
C LEU A 119 -11.47 -4.05 -11.07
N PRO A 120 -12.72 -4.06 -10.56
CA PRO A 120 -13.33 -2.87 -10.02
C PRO A 120 -12.69 -2.48 -8.69
N TYR A 121 -12.67 -1.17 -8.44
CA TYR A 121 -12.38 -0.62 -7.13
C TYR A 121 -13.51 0.34 -6.74
N ARG A 122 -13.97 0.22 -5.50
CA ARG A 122 -15.00 1.07 -4.89
C ARG A 122 -14.49 1.58 -3.57
N SER A 123 -14.43 2.90 -3.42
CA SER A 123 -13.98 3.52 -2.16
C SER A 123 -14.86 3.15 -0.96
N SER A 124 -16.11 2.73 -1.21
CA SER A 124 -17.01 2.19 -0.18
C SER A 124 -16.53 0.87 0.46
N ALA A 125 -15.59 0.15 -0.17
CA ALA A 125 -14.99 -1.06 0.39
C ALA A 125 -13.80 -0.77 1.32
N ASN A 126 -13.35 0.48 1.42
CA ASN A 126 -12.22 0.84 2.27
C ASN A 126 -12.52 0.62 3.75
N THR A 127 -11.49 0.23 4.51
CA THR A 127 -11.61 -0.05 5.95
C THR A 127 -10.92 1.04 6.77
N PRO A 128 -11.66 2.03 7.30
CA PRO A 128 -11.08 3.06 8.16
C PRO A 128 -10.63 2.48 9.49
N TYR A 129 -9.66 3.16 10.13
CA TYR A 129 -9.23 2.79 11.47
C TYR A 129 -10.38 2.84 12.48
N GLY A 130 -10.37 1.90 13.43
CA GLY A 130 -11.43 1.77 14.44
C GLY A 130 -12.64 0.97 13.97
N THR A 131 -12.62 0.42 12.76
CA THR A 131 -13.72 -0.38 12.20
C THR A 131 -13.29 -1.80 11.84
N SER A 132 -14.25 -2.74 11.89
CA SER A 132 -14.01 -4.16 11.60
C SER A 132 -12.77 -4.69 12.34
N TRP A 133 -11.82 -5.30 11.63
CA TRP A 133 -10.56 -5.81 12.15
C TRP A 133 -9.46 -4.74 12.25
N ASN A 134 -9.63 -3.53 11.69
CA ASN A 134 -8.62 -2.47 11.68
C ASN A 134 -8.61 -1.69 12.99
N THR A 135 -8.19 -2.35 14.07
CA THR A 135 -8.09 -1.78 15.43
C THR A 135 -6.80 -2.23 16.11
N ASP A 136 -6.40 -1.58 17.20
CA ASP A 136 -5.24 -1.96 18.01
C ASP A 136 -5.22 -3.44 18.45
N ALA A 137 -6.40 -4.06 18.59
CA ALA A 137 -6.51 -5.48 18.96
C ALA A 137 -5.88 -6.42 17.91
N ASN A 138 -5.79 -5.99 16.66
CA ASN A 138 -5.22 -6.78 15.57
C ASN A 138 -3.68 -6.74 15.54
N CYS A 139 -3.06 -5.78 16.22
CA CYS A 139 -1.60 -5.65 16.34
C CYS A 139 -1.23 -5.18 17.76
N PRO A 140 -1.35 -6.05 18.78
CA PRO A 140 -1.13 -5.65 20.16
C PRO A 140 0.35 -5.34 20.43
N ALA A 141 0.59 -4.35 21.28
CA ALA A 141 1.93 -4.01 21.75
C ALA A 141 2.65 -5.23 22.36
N PRO A 142 3.98 -5.39 22.15
CA PRO A 142 4.89 -4.45 21.50
C PRO A 142 5.00 -4.62 19.97
N LEU A 143 4.13 -5.41 19.34
CA LEU A 143 4.11 -5.55 17.88
C LEU A 143 3.63 -4.25 17.23
N GLN A 144 4.01 -4.04 15.98
CA GLN A 144 3.60 -2.87 15.20
C GLN A 144 3.51 -3.25 13.73
N SER A 145 2.47 -2.77 13.06
CA SER A 145 2.31 -2.89 11.60
C SER A 145 3.17 -1.88 10.85
N ASN A 146 3.31 -2.07 9.55
CA ASN A 146 3.97 -1.12 8.66
C ASN A 146 3.28 0.24 8.73
N ASN A 147 1.94 0.31 8.57
CA ASN A 147 1.18 1.55 8.74
C ASN A 147 1.44 2.21 10.10
N GLY A 148 1.35 1.45 11.20
CA GLY A 148 1.60 2.00 12.52
C GLY A 148 3.04 2.50 12.71
N PHE A 149 4.01 1.95 11.98
CA PHE A 149 5.37 2.47 11.94
C PHE A 149 5.49 3.73 11.09
N LEU A 150 4.86 3.78 9.91
CA LEU A 150 4.88 4.94 9.03
C LEU A 150 4.23 6.17 9.67
N ASP A 151 3.20 5.99 10.51
CA ASP A 151 2.63 7.05 11.36
C ASP A 151 3.68 7.74 12.25
N THR A 152 4.77 7.04 12.58
CA THR A 152 5.85 7.58 13.44
C THR A 152 6.97 8.25 12.65
N VAL A 153 6.90 8.28 11.31
CA VAL A 153 7.96 8.78 10.43
C VAL A 153 7.55 10.12 9.82
N PRO A 154 8.09 11.27 10.30
CA PRO A 154 7.66 12.59 9.86
C PRO A 154 7.92 12.91 8.38
N GLN A 155 8.77 12.13 7.70
CA GLN A 155 9.06 12.31 6.28
C GLN A 155 7.94 11.77 5.38
N VAL A 156 7.07 10.89 5.88
CA VAL A 156 5.99 10.25 5.12
C VAL A 156 4.77 11.15 5.15
N ALA A 157 4.36 11.65 3.98
CA ALA A 157 3.20 12.54 3.87
C ALA A 157 1.87 11.77 3.84
N MET A 158 1.87 10.59 3.23
CA MET A 158 0.70 9.73 3.11
C MET A 158 1.15 8.26 3.09
N HIS A 159 0.40 7.38 3.77
CA HIS A 159 0.57 5.95 3.63
C HIS A 159 -0.75 5.19 3.76
N LEU A 160 -0.79 4.00 3.16
CA LEU A 160 -1.92 3.09 3.23
C LEU A 160 -1.48 1.66 2.99
N THR A 161 -2.34 0.73 3.39
CA THR A 161 -2.31 -0.64 2.88
C THR A 161 -3.34 -0.78 1.77
N LEU A 162 -2.95 -1.39 0.65
CA LEU A 162 -3.87 -1.79 -0.41
C LEU A 162 -4.04 -3.31 -0.30
N GLU A 163 -5.24 -3.73 0.10
CA GLU A 163 -5.65 -5.12 0.15
C GLU A 163 -6.17 -5.54 -1.24
N PHE A 164 -5.54 -6.55 -1.81
CA PHE A 164 -5.78 -7.02 -3.16
C PHE A 164 -6.18 -8.51 -3.14
N PRO A 165 -7.44 -8.87 -3.43
CA PRO A 165 -7.96 -10.22 -3.24
C PRO A 165 -7.21 -11.32 -3.99
N TYR A 166 -7.19 -12.52 -3.41
CA TYR A 166 -6.49 -13.67 -3.96
C TYR A 166 -7.12 -14.21 -5.27
N ALA A 167 -8.44 -14.34 -5.31
CA ALA A 167 -9.14 -15.06 -6.37
C ALA A 167 -10.17 -14.21 -7.13
N SER A 168 -10.90 -13.35 -6.43
CA SER A 168 -11.98 -12.54 -7.02
C SER A 168 -12.03 -11.14 -6.41
N ALA A 169 -12.22 -10.14 -7.26
CA ALA A 169 -12.53 -8.76 -6.88
C ALA A 169 -13.93 -8.40 -7.39
N ASP A 170 -14.93 -8.38 -6.51
CA ASP A 170 -16.36 -8.16 -6.82
C ASP A 170 -16.85 -9.03 -8.00
N ASP A 171 -16.70 -10.36 -7.87
CA ASP A 171 -17.02 -11.37 -8.89
C ASP A 171 -16.14 -11.36 -10.16
N HIS A 172 -15.11 -10.51 -10.22
CA HIS A 172 -14.13 -10.53 -11.32
C HIS A 172 -12.88 -11.35 -10.98
N GLU A 173 -12.46 -12.23 -11.89
CA GLU A 173 -11.32 -13.11 -11.69
C GLU A 173 -10.01 -12.34 -11.56
N VAL A 174 -9.30 -12.59 -10.45
CA VAL A 174 -7.95 -12.08 -10.23
C VAL A 174 -6.95 -13.02 -10.89
N THR A 175 -6.21 -12.47 -11.84
CA THR A 175 -5.15 -13.16 -12.58
C THR A 175 -3.93 -12.25 -12.67
N ALA A 176 -2.76 -12.81 -13.00
CA ALA A 176 -1.57 -12.00 -13.23
C ALA A 176 -1.76 -10.95 -14.35
N GLU A 177 -2.65 -11.19 -15.32
CA GLU A 177 -2.96 -10.21 -16.36
C GLU A 177 -3.86 -9.09 -15.81
N THR A 178 -4.96 -9.44 -15.18
CA THR A 178 -5.92 -8.47 -14.62
C THR A 178 -5.28 -7.63 -13.49
N SER A 179 -4.38 -8.19 -12.69
CA SER A 179 -3.58 -7.46 -11.70
C SER A 179 -2.63 -6.44 -12.33
N ARG A 180 -1.98 -6.76 -13.47
CA ARG A 180 -1.11 -5.79 -14.16
C ARG A 180 -1.92 -4.63 -14.75
N LEU A 181 -3.12 -4.91 -15.25
CA LEU A 181 -4.04 -3.89 -15.73
C LEU A 181 -4.50 -2.99 -14.56
N PHE A 182 -4.82 -3.55 -13.40
CA PHE A 182 -5.08 -2.74 -12.20
C PHE A 182 -3.86 -1.90 -11.78
N GLY A 183 -2.64 -2.41 -11.96
CA GLY A 183 -1.42 -1.63 -11.77
C GLY A 183 -1.35 -0.38 -12.65
N ALA A 184 -1.93 -0.40 -13.86
CA ALA A 184 -2.05 0.79 -14.72
C ALA A 184 -3.08 1.78 -14.18
N ASP A 185 -4.24 1.30 -13.69
CA ASP A 185 -5.26 2.12 -13.05
C ASP A 185 -4.73 2.80 -11.78
N LEU A 186 -3.90 2.07 -11.01
CA LEU A 186 -3.20 2.58 -9.83
C LEU A 186 -2.16 3.64 -10.20
N ALA A 187 -1.38 3.42 -11.27
CA ALA A 187 -0.41 4.40 -11.75
C ALA A 187 -1.07 5.73 -12.18
N GLN A 188 -2.24 5.65 -12.85
CA GLN A 188 -3.05 6.82 -13.17
C GLN A 188 -3.51 7.56 -11.90
N ALA A 189 -3.99 6.83 -10.89
CA ALA A 189 -4.40 7.43 -9.62
C ALA A 189 -3.25 8.13 -8.89
N ILE A 190 -2.06 7.51 -8.88
CA ILE A 190 -0.85 8.11 -8.30
C ILE A 190 -0.47 9.40 -9.03
N HIS A 191 -0.46 9.37 -10.37
CA HIS A 191 -0.23 10.56 -11.19
C HIS A 191 -1.20 11.69 -10.83
N ASP A 192 -2.50 11.40 -10.78
CA ASP A 192 -3.52 12.42 -10.51
C ASP A 192 -3.41 12.97 -9.09
N HIS A 193 -3.12 12.11 -8.12
CA HIS A 193 -2.93 12.50 -6.73
C HIS A 193 -1.75 13.46 -6.58
N LEU A 194 -0.57 13.06 -7.05
CA LEU A 194 0.65 13.86 -6.93
C LEU A 194 0.49 15.22 -7.62
N ARG A 195 -0.24 15.31 -8.72
CA ARG A 195 -0.49 16.58 -9.42
C ARG A 195 -1.54 17.47 -8.75
N SER A 196 -2.39 16.90 -7.91
CA SER A 196 -3.43 17.64 -7.19
C SER A 196 -2.98 18.14 -5.81
N THR A 197 -1.90 17.59 -5.26
CA THR A 197 -1.40 17.91 -3.92
C THR A 197 -0.38 19.06 -3.98
N PRO A 198 -0.62 20.21 -3.31
CA PRO A 198 0.34 21.31 -3.27
C PRO A 198 1.66 20.90 -2.59
N GLY A 199 2.80 21.15 -3.24
CA GLY A 199 4.14 20.83 -2.70
C GLY A 199 4.90 19.72 -3.44
N SER A 200 4.29 19.12 -4.46
CA SER A 200 4.89 18.17 -5.40
C SER A 200 5.55 18.83 -6.62
N GLU A 201 5.61 20.16 -6.68
CA GLU A 201 6.35 20.85 -7.74
C GLU A 201 7.84 20.51 -7.63
N PRO A 202 8.52 20.21 -8.76
CA PRO A 202 9.96 19.99 -8.74
C PRO A 202 10.62 21.25 -8.20
N ARG A 203 11.39 21.12 -7.11
CA ARG A 203 12.27 22.21 -6.71
C ARG A 203 13.32 22.38 -7.81
N PRO A 204 13.57 23.61 -8.29
CA PRO A 204 14.55 23.90 -9.32
C PRO A 204 15.97 23.49 -8.93
#